data_AF-A0AAW1WTP6-F1
#
_entry.id   AF-A0AAW1WTP6-F1
#
_cell.length_a   1.000
_cell.length_b   1.000
_cell.length_c   1.000
_cell.angle_alpha   90.00
_cell.angle_beta   90.00
_cell.angle_gamma   90.00
#
_symmetry.space_group_name_H-M   'P 1'
#
loop_
_entity.id
_entity.type
_entity.pdbx_description
1 polymer ?
#
loop_
_entity_poly.entity_id
_entity_poly.type
_entity_poly.pdbx_seq_one_letter_code
_entity_poly.pdbx_strand_id
1 'polypeptide(L)'
;MSASHGEPCGWQWFKDPRLDCLGFRGIFPSNSTPPLVEADKETDEQNYLLWRIVNGVAEGSTEIPKGEAIPLEYNLVALNAISFDKGCYVGQELVARTHHRGVIRKRLLPLKFFKDNGEEAEHNVAPGSEVIDGASGKKVGTVTTQLGSRGLGVLRLDVAFKGLGTLTTRGENDVKVEAIRPDWWPPEWVREHQQQSAAA
;
A
#
# COMPACT_ATOMS: atom_id res chain seq x y z
N MET A 1 -33.33 4.17 35.23
CA MET A 1 -32.51 5.40 35.21
C MET A 1 -31.35 5.15 36.16
N SER A 2 -30.08 5.02 35.78
CA SER A 2 -29.37 5.20 34.51
C SER A 2 -28.22 4.19 34.54
N ALA A 3 -28.12 3.33 33.52
CA ALA A 3 -27.02 2.39 33.38
C ALA A 3 -25.88 3.11 32.66
N SER A 4 -24.83 3.46 33.40
CA SER A 4 -23.54 3.88 32.86
C SER A 4 -22.51 2.81 33.18
N HIS A 5 -22.64 1.65 32.51
CA HIS A 5 -21.55 0.69 32.43
C HIS A 5 -20.73 1.10 31.21
N GLY A 6 -19.50 1.57 31.43
CA GLY A 6 -18.48 1.51 30.39
C GLY A 6 -18.27 0.04 30.04
N GLU A 7 -18.09 -0.26 28.76
CA GLU A 7 -17.83 -1.61 28.25
C GLU A 7 -16.79 -2.37 29.11
N PRO A 8 -16.93 -3.69 29.35
CA PRO A 8 -16.05 -4.48 30.23
C PRO A 8 -14.69 -4.81 29.62
N CYS A 9 -14.45 -4.42 28.37
CA CYS A 9 -13.24 -4.76 27.64
C CYS A 9 -12.10 -3.85 28.11
N GLY A 10 -11.33 -4.33 29.08
CA GLY A 10 -10.05 -3.72 29.46
C GLY A 10 -9.07 -3.64 28.27
N TRP A 11 -7.90 -3.05 28.52
CA TRP A 11 -6.88 -2.85 27.50
C TRP A 11 -6.54 -4.15 26.76
N GLN A 12 -6.72 -4.15 25.44
CA GLN A 12 -6.69 -5.38 24.65
C GLN A 12 -5.88 -5.20 23.36
N TRP A 13 -5.24 -6.30 22.97
CA TRP A 13 -4.64 -6.48 21.66
C TRP A 13 -5.69 -6.98 20.66
N PHE A 14 -5.84 -6.29 19.55
CA PHE A 14 -6.72 -6.66 18.44
C PHE A 14 -5.88 -7.06 17.24
N LYS A 15 -6.26 -8.12 16.53
CA LYS A 15 -5.60 -8.47 15.25
C LYS A 15 -5.74 -7.30 14.28
N ASP A 16 -4.68 -6.97 13.53
CA ASP A 16 -4.79 -5.93 12.51
C ASP A 16 -5.83 -6.36 11.46
N PRO A 17 -6.85 -5.52 11.19
CA PRO A 17 -7.97 -5.92 10.33
C PRO A 17 -7.60 -5.96 8.85
N ARG A 18 -6.44 -5.40 8.46
CA ARG A 18 -6.02 -5.34 7.06
C ARG A 18 -5.38 -6.64 6.63
N LEU A 19 -4.39 -7.12 7.37
CA LEU A 19 -3.58 -8.30 7.05
C LEU A 19 -3.01 -8.96 8.30
N ASP A 20 -2.96 -10.30 8.29
CA ASP A 20 -2.37 -11.11 9.35
C ASP A 20 -0.89 -10.77 9.59
N CYS A 21 -0.13 -10.49 8.53
CA CYS A 21 1.30 -10.16 8.63
C CYS A 21 1.59 -8.83 9.35
N LEU A 22 0.58 -7.98 9.58
CA LEU A 22 0.73 -6.73 10.33
C LEU A 22 0.54 -6.91 11.84
N GLY A 23 0.31 -8.14 12.29
CA GLY A 23 0.26 -8.51 13.70
C GLY A 23 -0.97 -7.96 14.43
N PHE A 24 -0.73 -7.31 15.57
CA PHE A 24 -1.77 -6.83 16.47
C PHE A 24 -1.67 -5.31 16.70
N ARG A 25 -2.77 -4.70 17.10
CA ARG A 25 -2.89 -3.31 17.53
C ARG A 25 -3.36 -3.30 18.97
N GLY A 26 -2.62 -2.61 19.83
CA GLY A 26 -2.96 -2.45 21.24
C GLY A 26 -3.34 -1.01 21.54
N ILE A 27 -4.39 -0.81 22.34
CA ILE A 27 -4.85 0.51 22.76
C ILE A 27 -4.80 0.56 24.28
N PHE A 28 -3.90 1.39 24.80
CA PHE A 28 -3.59 1.50 26.23
C PHE A 28 -3.56 2.97 26.66
N PRO A 29 -3.81 3.29 27.93
CA PRO A 29 -3.58 4.61 28.50
C PRO A 29 -2.12 5.00 28.35
N SER A 30 -1.89 6.27 28.03
CA SER A 30 -0.54 6.84 27.91
C SER A 30 0.27 6.77 29.20
N ASN A 31 -0.38 6.61 30.35
CA ASN A 31 0.24 6.49 31.68
C ASN A 31 0.38 5.02 32.16
N SER A 32 0.17 4.04 31.29
CA SER A 32 0.29 2.61 31.62
C SER A 32 1.32 1.93 30.75
N THR A 33 2.04 0.96 31.31
CA THR A 33 2.87 0.04 30.54
C THR A 33 1.94 -1.02 29.93
N PRO A 34 1.92 -1.19 28.59
CA PRO A 34 1.19 -2.29 27.98
C PRO A 34 1.60 -3.64 28.58
N PRO A 35 0.68 -4.60 28.73
CA PRO A 35 1.05 -5.94 29.16
C PRO A 35 2.09 -6.50 28.18
N LEU A 36 3.17 -7.08 28.73
CA LEU A 36 4.24 -7.66 27.92
C LEU A 36 3.63 -8.67 26.94
N VAL A 37 3.74 -8.36 25.66
CA VAL A 37 3.71 -9.38 24.62
C VAL A 37 5.06 -10.10 24.72
N GLU A 38 5.11 -11.40 24.44
CA GLU A 38 6.37 -12.14 24.23
C GLU A 38 7.09 -11.62 22.96
N ALA A 39 7.41 -10.33 22.93
CA ALA A 39 8.19 -9.71 21.89
C ALA A 39 9.64 -9.74 22.34
N ASP A 40 10.51 -10.34 21.52
CA ASP A 40 11.93 -10.50 21.83
C ASP A 40 12.66 -9.16 22.04
N LYS A 41 12.12 -8.05 21.49
CA LYS A 41 12.69 -6.70 21.62
C LYS A 41 11.74 -5.59 21.13
N GLU A 42 11.73 -4.44 21.80
CA GLU A 42 11.17 -3.20 21.23
C GLU A 42 11.98 -2.73 20.02
N THR A 43 11.32 -2.12 19.05
CA THR A 43 11.94 -1.60 17.82
C THR A 43 11.41 -0.20 17.49
N ASP A 44 12.17 0.55 16.69
CA ASP A 44 11.76 1.89 16.27
C ASP A 44 10.54 1.89 15.32
N GLU A 45 9.89 3.04 15.21
CA GLU A 45 8.75 3.27 14.31
C GLU A 45 9.13 3.10 12.83
N GLN A 46 10.39 3.39 12.46
CA GLN A 46 10.86 3.27 11.08
C GLN A 46 10.87 1.81 10.61
N ASN A 47 11.14 0.85 11.48
CA ASN A 47 11.06 -0.57 11.18
C ASN A 47 9.61 -1.01 10.91
N TYR A 48 8.64 -0.49 11.68
CA TYR A 48 7.22 -0.74 11.40
C TYR A 48 6.78 -0.09 10.07
N LEU A 49 7.22 1.14 9.80
CA LEU A 49 6.98 1.80 8.51
C LEU A 49 7.57 0.99 7.35
N LEU A 50 8.84 0.56 7.46
CA LEU A 50 9.49 -0.28 6.45
C LEU A 50 8.73 -1.60 6.24
N TRP A 51 8.29 -2.24 7.33
CA TRP A 51 7.49 -3.46 7.28
C TRP A 51 6.21 -3.26 6.47
N ARG A 52 5.47 -2.16 6.72
CA ARG A 52 4.27 -1.82 5.92
C ARG A 52 4.59 -1.53 4.46
N ILE A 53 5.64 -0.76 4.20
CA ILE A 53 6.07 -0.41 2.84
C ILE A 53 6.39 -1.67 2.03
N VAL A 54 7.18 -2.59 2.59
CA VAL A 54 7.56 -3.85 1.93
C VAL A 54 6.34 -4.73 1.70
N ASN A 55 5.37 -4.73 2.61
CA ASN A 55 4.11 -5.44 2.44
C ASN A 55 3.09 -4.69 1.55
N GLY A 56 3.39 -3.49 1.04
CA GLY A 56 2.48 -2.78 0.14
C GLY A 56 1.25 -2.16 0.82
N VAL A 57 1.36 -1.79 2.09
CA VAL A 57 0.24 -1.29 2.89
C VAL A 57 0.43 0.20 3.20
N ALA A 58 -0.36 1.05 2.54
CA ALA A 58 -0.40 2.47 2.86
C ALA A 58 -1.12 2.76 4.19
N GLU A 59 -0.65 3.77 4.92
CA GLU A 59 -1.27 4.26 6.16
C GLU A 59 -1.15 5.79 6.27
N GLY A 60 -2.23 6.43 6.72
CA GLY A 60 -2.24 7.87 6.97
C GLY A 60 -2.31 8.75 5.72
N SER A 61 -2.44 10.06 5.93
CA SER A 61 -2.68 11.03 4.86
C SER A 61 -1.45 11.40 4.03
N THR A 62 -0.26 11.05 4.52
CA THR A 62 1.00 11.22 3.78
C THR A 62 1.11 10.20 2.65
N GLU A 63 0.63 8.98 2.89
CA GLU A 63 0.69 7.88 1.93
C GLU A 63 -0.62 7.77 1.12
N ILE A 64 -1.76 8.21 1.68
CA ILE A 64 -3.08 8.21 1.05
C ILE A 64 -3.59 9.66 0.90
N PRO A 65 -3.34 10.32 -0.24
CA PRO A 65 -3.68 11.72 -0.46
C PRO A 65 -5.19 11.99 -0.38
N LYS A 66 -5.56 13.00 0.42
CA LYS A 66 -6.96 13.40 0.62
C LYS A 66 -7.56 13.96 -0.68
N GLY A 67 -8.72 13.46 -1.09
CA GLY A 67 -9.46 13.95 -2.26
C GLY A 67 -8.93 13.46 -3.61
N GLU A 68 -7.72 12.88 -3.66
CA GLU A 68 -7.11 12.37 -4.89
C GLU A 68 -7.02 10.83 -4.90
N ALA A 69 -6.84 10.21 -3.73
CA ALA A 69 -6.74 8.76 -3.63
C ALA A 69 -8.05 8.06 -4.02
N ILE A 70 -7.97 7.17 -5.01
CA ILE A 70 -9.09 6.31 -5.40
C ILE A 70 -9.02 5.02 -4.54
N PRO A 71 -10.04 4.72 -3.71
CA PRO A 71 -10.01 3.59 -2.77
C PRO A 71 -9.59 2.25 -3.37
N LEU A 72 -10.06 1.96 -4.59
CA LEU A 72 -9.80 0.71 -5.29
C LEU A 72 -8.35 0.61 -5.80
N GLU A 73 -7.71 1.75 -6.13
CA GLU A 73 -6.28 1.80 -6.49
C GLU A 73 -5.40 1.58 -5.25
N TYR A 74 -5.87 1.98 -4.06
CA TYR A 74 -5.16 1.77 -2.78
C TYR A 74 -5.44 0.41 -2.14
N ASN A 75 -5.96 -0.55 -2.92
CA ASN A 75 -6.23 -1.92 -2.48
C ASN A 75 -7.20 -2.05 -1.30
N LEU A 76 -8.00 -1.02 -1.01
CA LEU A 76 -8.85 -0.98 0.19
C LEU A 76 -9.92 -2.08 0.24
N VAL A 77 -10.30 -2.66 -0.90
CA VAL A 77 -11.17 -3.86 -0.92
C VAL A 77 -10.45 -5.07 -0.33
N ALA A 78 -9.23 -5.35 -0.77
CA ALA A 78 -8.45 -6.50 -0.30
C ALA A 78 -7.88 -6.30 1.11
N LEU A 79 -7.84 -5.06 1.61
CA LEU A 79 -7.48 -4.71 2.99
C LEU A 79 -8.71 -4.60 3.91
N ASN A 80 -9.83 -5.24 3.54
CA ASN A 80 -11.06 -5.32 4.34
C ASN A 80 -11.69 -3.97 4.72
N ALA A 81 -11.41 -2.89 3.98
CA ALA A 81 -11.88 -1.55 4.32
C ALA A 81 -13.20 -1.16 3.63
N ILE A 82 -13.70 -1.97 2.70
CA ILE A 82 -14.94 -1.70 1.95
C ILE A 82 -15.86 -2.93 2.04
N SER A 83 -17.09 -2.71 2.50
CA SER A 83 -18.17 -3.68 2.42
C SER A 83 -19.15 -3.26 1.33
N PHE A 84 -19.48 -4.19 0.43
CA PHE A 84 -20.47 -4.01 -0.63
C PHE A 84 -21.89 -4.42 -0.20
N ASP A 85 -22.00 -5.13 0.93
CA ASP A 85 -23.26 -5.69 1.45
C ASP A 85 -23.83 -4.89 2.62
N LYS A 86 -23.28 -3.70 2.90
CA LYS A 86 -23.77 -2.80 3.96
C LYS A 86 -24.71 -1.72 3.41
N GLY A 87 -25.36 -1.00 4.32
CA GLY A 87 -26.19 0.16 3.99
C GLY A 87 -25.43 1.33 3.35
N CYS A 88 -26.18 2.36 2.95
CA CYS A 88 -25.64 3.47 2.16
C CYS A 88 -24.54 4.27 2.88
N TYR A 89 -23.47 4.62 2.14
CA TYR A 89 -22.42 5.51 2.61
C TYR A 89 -21.98 6.49 1.51
N VAL A 90 -21.37 7.61 1.91
CA VAL A 90 -20.96 8.67 0.97
C VAL A 90 -19.93 8.13 -0.03
N GLY A 91 -20.22 8.30 -1.33
CA GLY A 91 -19.34 7.88 -2.42
C GLY A 91 -19.48 6.40 -2.84
N GLN A 92 -20.43 5.67 -2.25
CA GLN A 92 -20.65 4.25 -2.55
C GLN A 92 -20.93 4.00 -4.03
N GLU A 93 -21.72 4.83 -4.70
CA GLU A 93 -22.13 4.60 -6.09
C GLU A 93 -20.93 4.56 -7.04
N LEU A 94 -19.94 5.43 -6.82
CA LEU A 94 -18.73 5.47 -7.64
C LEU A 94 -17.84 4.25 -7.37
N VAL A 95 -17.65 3.92 -6.09
CA VAL A 95 -16.84 2.76 -5.67
C VAL A 95 -17.44 1.46 -6.17
N ALA A 96 -18.75 1.24 -5.94
CA ALA A 96 -19.46 0.04 -6.37
C ALA A 96 -19.49 -0.09 -7.90
N ARG A 97 -19.75 1.01 -8.64
CA ARG A 97 -19.72 0.99 -10.11
C ARG A 97 -18.35 0.56 -10.64
N THR A 98 -17.29 1.10 -10.06
CA THR A 98 -15.92 0.80 -10.50
C THR A 98 -15.54 -0.62 -10.12
N HIS A 99 -15.97 -1.12 -8.96
CA HIS A 99 -15.75 -2.51 -8.55
C HIS A 99 -16.44 -3.52 -9.46
N HIS A 100 -17.72 -3.33 -9.79
CA HIS A 100 -18.49 -4.32 -10.54
C HIS A 100 -18.36 -4.22 -12.07
N ARG A 101 -18.04 -3.05 -12.60
CA ARG A 101 -18.05 -2.79 -14.06
C ARG A 101 -16.77 -2.13 -14.56
N GLY A 102 -15.94 -1.63 -13.65
CA GLY A 102 -14.71 -0.93 -14.01
C GLY A 102 -13.53 -1.89 -14.13
N VAL A 103 -12.48 -1.41 -14.82
CA VAL A 103 -11.17 -2.06 -14.83
C VAL A 103 -10.23 -1.25 -13.96
N ILE A 104 -9.69 -1.88 -12.91
CA ILE A 104 -8.67 -1.25 -12.07
C ILE A 104 -7.33 -1.31 -12.78
N ARG A 105 -6.94 -0.19 -13.41
CA ARG A 105 -5.72 -0.11 -14.21
C ARG A 105 -4.49 0.26 -13.40
N LYS A 106 -4.67 0.91 -12.26
CA LYS A 106 -3.58 1.34 -11.37
C LYS A 106 -3.78 0.77 -9.98
N ARG A 107 -2.71 0.37 -9.32
CA ARG A 107 -2.72 0.02 -7.90
C ARG A 107 -1.49 0.56 -7.18
N LEU A 108 -1.64 0.76 -5.88
CA LEU A 108 -0.54 0.95 -4.95
C LEU A 108 0.28 -0.34 -4.88
N LEU A 109 1.60 -0.19 -5.05
CA LEU A 109 2.57 -1.27 -5.07
C LEU A 109 3.77 -0.94 -4.17
N PRO A 110 4.34 -1.94 -3.47
CA PRO A 110 5.71 -1.86 -2.96
C PRO A 110 6.70 -1.65 -4.11
N LEU A 111 7.66 -0.77 -3.89
CA LEU A 111 8.72 -0.43 -4.84
C LEU A 111 10.10 -0.71 -4.23
N LYS A 112 11.05 -1.10 -5.08
CA LYS A 112 12.49 -1.06 -4.79
C LYS A 112 13.18 -0.08 -5.73
N PHE A 113 14.18 0.61 -5.21
CA PHE A 113 14.94 1.62 -5.92
C PHE A 113 16.39 1.18 -6.10
N PHE A 114 16.91 1.30 -7.32
CA PHE A 114 18.27 0.90 -7.68
C PHE A 114 18.96 1.99 -8.51
N LYS A 115 20.27 2.11 -8.32
CA LYS A 115 21.15 2.90 -9.19
C LYS A 115 21.42 2.13 -10.49
N ASP A 116 22.05 2.80 -11.45
CA ASP A 116 22.39 2.18 -12.73
C ASP A 116 23.33 0.98 -12.63
N ASN A 117 24.25 1.01 -11.65
CA ASN A 117 25.19 -0.06 -11.35
C ASN A 117 24.54 -1.27 -10.62
N GLY A 118 23.23 -1.21 -10.35
CA GLY A 118 22.49 -2.29 -9.68
C GLY A 118 22.51 -2.25 -8.15
N GLU A 119 23.21 -1.30 -7.54
CA GLU A 119 23.17 -1.09 -6.09
C GLU A 119 21.83 -0.49 -5.67
N GLU A 120 21.42 -0.77 -4.43
CA GLU A 120 20.23 -0.14 -3.84
C GLU A 120 20.41 1.39 -3.76
N ALA A 121 19.37 2.13 -4.15
CA ALA A 121 19.35 3.58 -4.12
C ALA A 121 18.57 4.06 -2.88
N GLU A 122 19.31 4.40 -1.82
CA GLU A 122 18.72 4.82 -0.54
C GLU A 122 18.22 6.27 -0.51
N HIS A 123 18.68 7.08 -1.47
CA HIS A 123 18.35 8.50 -1.59
C HIS A 123 18.05 8.83 -3.07
N ASN A 124 17.47 10.00 -3.32
CA ASN A 124 17.14 10.58 -4.65
C ASN A 124 15.75 10.28 -5.23
N VAL A 125 14.83 9.73 -4.43
CA VAL A 125 13.41 9.61 -4.84
C VAL A 125 12.53 10.31 -3.81
N ALA A 126 11.74 11.28 -4.27
CA ALA A 126 10.83 12.03 -3.42
C ALA A 126 9.39 11.54 -3.60
N PRO A 127 8.52 11.66 -2.57
CA PRO A 127 7.09 11.59 -2.77
C PRO A 127 6.65 12.54 -3.89
N GLY A 128 5.84 12.05 -4.82
CA GLY A 128 5.45 12.79 -6.03
C GLY A 128 6.35 12.57 -7.25
N SER A 129 7.51 11.91 -7.11
CA SER A 129 8.37 11.56 -8.25
C SER A 129 7.59 10.72 -9.26
N GLU A 130 7.67 11.10 -10.54
CA GLU A 130 7.03 10.36 -11.62
C GLU A 130 7.80 9.09 -11.93
N VAL A 131 7.09 7.97 -12.03
CA VAL A 131 7.63 6.72 -12.55
C VAL A 131 7.26 6.64 -14.02
N ILE A 132 8.26 6.36 -14.86
CA ILE A 132 8.14 6.27 -16.31
C ILE A 132 8.57 4.89 -16.81
N ASP A 133 8.07 4.52 -17.97
CA ASP A 133 8.58 3.39 -18.75
C ASP A 133 9.84 3.87 -19.48
N GLY A 134 10.99 3.28 -19.17
CA GLY A 134 12.29 3.66 -19.71
C GLY A 134 12.38 3.47 -21.23
N ALA A 135 11.59 2.57 -21.82
CA ALA A 135 11.57 2.37 -23.27
C ALA A 135 10.73 3.43 -24.00
N SER A 136 9.57 3.79 -23.44
CA SER A 136 8.61 4.71 -24.12
C SER A 136 8.65 6.14 -23.60
N GLY A 137 9.32 6.40 -22.47
CA GLY A 137 9.35 7.70 -21.77
C GLY A 137 8.00 8.12 -21.16
N LYS A 138 6.96 7.27 -21.28
CA LYS A 138 5.60 7.59 -20.85
C LYS A 138 5.46 7.43 -19.33
N LYS A 139 4.68 8.31 -18.72
CA LYS A 139 4.32 8.20 -17.31
C LYS A 139 3.51 6.93 -17.04
N VAL A 140 3.99 6.16 -16.07
CA VAL A 140 3.40 4.90 -15.59
C VAL A 140 2.70 5.11 -14.25
N GLY A 141 3.18 6.03 -13.44
CA GLY A 141 2.60 6.32 -12.14
C GLY A 141 3.41 7.32 -11.34
N THR A 142 3.24 7.29 -10.02
CA THR A 142 3.87 8.23 -9.10
C THR A 142 4.28 7.51 -7.82
N VAL A 143 5.43 7.86 -7.27
CA VAL A 143 5.89 7.43 -5.95
C VAL A 143 5.10 8.17 -4.86
N THR A 144 4.54 7.45 -3.90
CA THR A 144 3.81 8.05 -2.76
C THR A 144 4.67 8.16 -1.52
N THR A 145 5.60 7.22 -1.32
CA THR A 145 6.40 7.11 -0.09
C THR A 145 7.73 6.48 -0.42
N GLN A 146 8.79 6.91 0.28
CA GLN A 146 10.12 6.33 0.19
C GLN A 146 10.75 6.25 1.58
N LEU A 147 11.42 5.14 1.85
CA LEU A 147 12.22 4.88 3.04
C LEU A 147 13.42 4.01 2.64
N GLY A 148 14.60 4.62 2.60
CA GLY A 148 15.80 3.97 2.06
C GLY A 148 15.58 3.48 0.63
N SER A 149 15.96 2.25 0.33
CA SER A 149 15.78 1.67 -1.02
C SER A 149 14.38 1.11 -1.29
N ARG A 150 13.41 1.36 -0.40
CA ARG A 150 12.04 0.85 -0.48
C ARG A 150 11.05 2.00 -0.57
N GLY A 151 9.88 1.73 -1.13
CA GLY A 151 8.81 2.74 -1.19
C GLY A 151 7.47 2.17 -1.58
N LEU A 152 6.50 3.07 -1.71
CA LEU A 152 5.18 2.79 -2.27
C LEU A 152 4.97 3.68 -3.48
N GLY A 153 4.20 3.20 -4.45
CA GLY A 153 3.76 4.02 -5.57
C GLY A 153 2.51 3.47 -6.23
N VAL A 154 1.72 4.37 -6.82
CA VAL A 154 0.53 4.02 -7.57
C VAL A 154 0.91 3.92 -9.04
N LEU A 155 1.01 2.69 -9.54
CA LEU A 155 1.50 2.40 -10.90
C LEU A 155 0.43 1.69 -11.73
N ARG A 156 0.50 1.87 -13.05
CA ARG A 156 -0.30 1.10 -14.00
C ARG A 156 0.12 -0.36 -14.03
N LEU A 157 -0.84 -1.27 -13.89
CA LEU A 157 -0.60 -2.71 -13.77
C LEU A 157 -0.05 -3.32 -15.06
N ASP A 158 -0.47 -2.85 -16.24
CA ASP A 158 -0.06 -3.37 -17.55
C ASP A 158 1.44 -3.24 -17.84
N VAL A 159 2.14 -2.41 -17.07
CA VAL A 159 3.58 -2.13 -17.21
C VAL A 159 4.38 -2.35 -15.93
N ALA A 160 3.73 -2.35 -14.76
CA ALA A 160 4.42 -2.42 -13.45
C ALA A 160 5.33 -3.65 -13.29
N PHE A 161 4.94 -4.78 -13.88
CA PHE A 161 5.60 -6.07 -13.65
C PHE A 161 6.41 -6.60 -14.85
N LYS A 162 6.83 -5.72 -15.78
CA LYS A 162 7.60 -6.10 -16.98
C LYS A 162 9.07 -6.49 -16.72
N GLY A 163 9.51 -6.43 -15.46
CA GLY A 163 10.86 -6.84 -15.03
C GLY A 163 11.78 -5.67 -14.69
N LEU A 164 12.86 -5.98 -13.98
CA LEU A 164 13.84 -5.00 -13.49
C LEU A 164 14.46 -4.19 -14.64
N GLY A 165 14.58 -2.87 -14.44
CA GLY A 165 15.17 -1.96 -15.43
C GLY A 165 14.20 -1.42 -16.48
N THR A 166 12.93 -1.84 -16.46
CA THR A 166 11.90 -1.28 -17.35
C THR A 166 11.37 0.07 -16.87
N LEU A 167 11.35 0.29 -15.56
CA LEU A 167 10.82 1.51 -14.96
C LEU A 167 11.94 2.34 -14.39
N THR A 168 11.86 3.65 -14.57
CA THR A 168 12.76 4.62 -13.94
C THR A 168 11.97 5.78 -13.34
N THR A 169 12.55 6.50 -12.40
CA THR A 169 12.04 7.81 -11.99
C THR A 169 12.44 8.86 -13.02
N ARG A 170 11.56 9.81 -13.34
CA ARG A 170 11.93 10.95 -14.20
C ARG A 170 12.81 11.94 -13.44
N GLY A 171 14.05 12.22 -13.89
CA GLY A 171 14.87 13.29 -13.29
C GLY A 171 16.32 13.34 -13.76
N GLU A 172 17.15 14.11 -13.04
CA GLU A 172 18.59 14.26 -13.34
C GLU A 172 19.44 13.05 -12.95
N ASN A 173 18.98 12.27 -11.96
CA ASN A 173 19.57 10.99 -11.58
C ASN A 173 18.49 9.93 -11.74
N ASP A 174 18.35 9.36 -12.95
CA ASP A 174 17.36 8.32 -13.21
C ASP A 174 17.61 7.12 -12.29
N VAL A 175 16.67 6.88 -11.37
CA VAL A 175 16.69 5.74 -10.46
C VAL A 175 15.82 4.64 -11.06
N LYS A 176 16.36 3.43 -11.17
CA LYS A 176 15.60 2.24 -11.62
C LYS A 176 14.61 1.85 -10.55
N VAL A 177 13.38 1.55 -10.97
CA VAL A 177 12.27 1.17 -10.10
C VAL A 177 11.87 -0.26 -10.41
N GLU A 178 11.71 -1.07 -9.37
CA GLU A 178 11.10 -2.40 -9.46
C GLU A 178 9.81 -2.40 -8.63
N ALA A 179 8.69 -2.75 -9.25
CA ALA A 179 7.43 -2.91 -8.53
C ALA A 179 7.26 -4.37 -8.12
N ILE A 180 6.92 -4.59 -6.85
CA ILE A 180 6.69 -5.92 -6.28
C ILE A 180 5.18 -6.16 -6.23
N ARG A 181 4.77 -7.37 -6.60
CA ARG A 181 3.39 -7.82 -6.35
C ARG A 181 3.29 -8.33 -4.91
N PRO A 182 2.41 -7.79 -4.06
CA PRO A 182 2.22 -8.33 -2.71
C PRO A 182 1.63 -9.73 -2.72
N ASP A 183 2.11 -10.60 -1.84
CA ASP A 183 1.69 -12.00 -1.75
C ASP A 183 0.24 -12.18 -1.24
N TRP A 184 -0.27 -11.20 -0.50
CA TRP A 184 -1.63 -11.20 0.03
C TRP A 184 -2.68 -10.77 -1.00
N TRP A 185 -2.27 -10.37 -2.20
CA TRP A 185 -3.23 -10.01 -3.25
C TRP A 185 -4.15 -11.19 -3.58
N PRO A 186 -5.46 -10.93 -3.75
CA PRO A 186 -6.39 -11.98 -4.14
C PRO A 186 -5.96 -12.68 -5.45
N PRO A 187 -6.02 -14.02 -5.55
CA PRO A 187 -5.57 -14.76 -6.73
C PRO A 187 -6.26 -14.33 -8.03
N GLU A 188 -7.51 -13.88 -7.97
CA GLU A 188 -8.25 -13.33 -9.10
C GLU A 188 -7.59 -12.10 -9.71
N TRP A 189 -7.01 -11.20 -8.92
CA TRP A 189 -6.33 -10.00 -9.44
C TRP A 189 -5.08 -10.38 -10.24
N VAL A 190 -4.41 -11.46 -9.84
CA VAL A 190 -3.25 -11.98 -10.55
C VAL A 190 -3.65 -12.56 -11.91
N ARG A 191 -4.74 -13.34 -11.95
CA ARG A 191 -5.26 -13.95 -13.18
C ARG A 191 -5.81 -12.93 -14.16
N GLU A 192 -6.58 -11.96 -13.69
CA GLU A 192 -7.12 -10.87 -14.52
C GLU A 192 -5.99 -10.09 -15.20
N HIS A 193 -4.92 -9.81 -14.48
CA HIS A 193 -3.76 -9.14 -15.05
C HIS A 193 -3.04 -9.99 -16.11
N GLN A 194 -2.83 -11.29 -15.87
CA GLN A 194 -2.23 -12.19 -16.86
C GLN A 194 -3.05 -12.27 -18.15
N GLN A 195 -4.39 -12.32 -18.04
CA GLN A 195 -5.29 -12.33 -19.19
C GLN A 195 -5.27 -10.99 -19.96
N GLN A 196 -5.22 -9.87 -19.25
CA GLN A 196 -5.15 -8.54 -19.87
C GLN A 196 -3.82 -8.29 -20.57
N SER A 197 -2.70 -8.75 -19.99
CA SER A 197 -1.37 -8.65 -20.62
C SER A 197 -1.20 -9.58 -21.83
N ALA A 198 -1.93 -10.70 -21.90
CA ALA A 198 -1.89 -11.60 -23.06
C ALA A 198 -2.76 -11.12 -24.23
N ALA A 199 -3.69 -10.19 -24.00
CA ALA A 199 -4.62 -9.67 -25.00
C ALA A 199 -4.22 -8.29 -25.58
N ALA A 200 -3.10 -7.72 -25.12
CA ALA A 200 -2.57 -6.42 -25.51
C ALA A 200 -1.26 -6.57 -26.31
#